data_AF-A0AAD5MEG3-F1
#
_entry.id   AF-A0AAD5MEG3-F1
#
_cell.length_a   1.000
_cell.length_b   1.000
_cell.length_c   1.000
_cell.angle_alpha   90.00
_cell.angle_beta   90.00
_cell.angle_gamma   90.00
#
_symmetry.space_group_name_H-M   'P 1'
#
loop_
_entity.id
_entity.type
_entity.pdbx_description
1 polymer ?
#
loop_
_entity_poly.entity_id
_entity_poly.type
_entity_poly.pdbx_seq_one_letter_code
_entity_poly.pdbx_strand_id
1 'polypeptide(L)'
;MTTSLVPLLLYGFLLLVTLSTQLSKTLRSRAFDHCDKLPVSGFLTAQQLDFICQHREQWINDRDAKSSRTFLQQPTAEQLNYLRDLEFCTHHDCNKIGGKPRKKRQSSKSIRKEIRMLSADERQKLWLAMNKLKGTTIDNITIWDLHTLVHYPDSAPGAHWGPAFLPWHREFLRQFEVALQREVPSVSLPYWDSTLDEGLPDPSDSVMWSDELLGNGNGYVKTGPFQNWDTNVFMPLSRIPVKKLYRSTGGRDQDRLMSPKDVEWITSRKNYRQLTFCHDKTFESMHGLSHVWVGGFMFVIRVSPNDPMFYLHHAFVDYLWEQFRRKQQSREQRESQWAQDTCNELHAYDEQMKPFRLQNRDGLSNQYTDEWYDYEPVRHCTPVLPECDSPYYWCDKKSWRCRSKVVLGGNCTGFEGTAICYNSLCQQNRCQLPPRILQSMRLRKSIEHILDDVVWTKSLLIDQNGNGINDDMAQIKITNPLTSETYTAYQRGIVYLPVPKPRAGMIQEVMLEARDAYGRYCQAHCYNSTEERYQVRRNTRTKTDPIMNFK
;
A
#
# COMPACT_ATOMS: atom_id res chain seq x y z
N MET A 1 -47.79 30.20 -46.65
CA MET A 1 -46.39 30.69 -46.72
C MET A 1 -45.86 30.77 -45.29
N THR A 2 -45.08 29.78 -44.86
CA THR A 2 -44.36 29.84 -43.58
C THR A 2 -42.95 29.31 -43.81
N THR A 3 -41.99 30.23 -43.69
CA THR A 3 -40.56 30.05 -43.93
C THR A 3 -39.83 29.64 -42.65
N SER A 4 -39.01 28.59 -42.80
CA SER A 4 -37.74 28.25 -42.14
C SER A 4 -37.27 29.04 -40.90
N LEU A 5 -37.04 28.32 -39.79
CA LEU A 5 -36.24 28.73 -38.63
C LEU A 5 -35.42 27.52 -38.13
N VAL A 6 -34.34 27.18 -38.84
CA VAL A 6 -33.38 26.14 -38.42
C VAL A 6 -31.91 26.60 -38.26
N PRO A 7 -31.41 27.79 -38.70
CA PRO A 7 -29.97 28.06 -38.55
C PRO A 7 -29.51 28.68 -37.21
N LEU A 8 -30.39 29.09 -36.29
CA LEU A 8 -29.99 29.83 -35.08
C LEU A 8 -29.55 28.97 -33.88
N LEU A 9 -29.92 27.69 -33.83
CA LEU A 9 -29.60 26.82 -32.69
C LEU A 9 -28.19 26.19 -32.76
N LEU A 10 -27.64 26.02 -33.96
CA LEU A 10 -26.30 25.44 -34.15
C LEU A 10 -25.16 26.43 -33.83
N TYR A 11 -25.36 27.73 -34.08
CA TYR A 11 -24.37 28.76 -33.73
C TYR A 11 -24.30 29.03 -32.22
N GLY A 12 -25.43 28.93 -31.50
CA GLY A 12 -25.45 29.07 -30.03
C GLY A 12 -24.71 27.95 -29.32
N PHE A 13 -24.77 26.72 -29.83
CA PHE A 13 -24.09 25.56 -29.24
C PHE A 13 -22.58 25.58 -29.44
N LEU A 14 -22.08 26.02 -30.60
CA LEU A 14 -20.63 26.16 -30.81
C LEU A 14 -20.02 27.26 -29.94
N LEU A 15 -20.71 28.41 -29.79
CA LEU A 15 -20.24 29.51 -28.93
C LEU A 15 -20.19 29.11 -27.44
N LEU A 16 -21.18 28.36 -26.94
CA LEU A 16 -21.20 27.83 -25.57
C LEU A 16 -20.10 26.81 -25.30
N VAL A 17 -19.74 25.97 -26.28
CA VAL A 17 -18.63 25.01 -26.15
C VAL A 17 -17.27 25.73 -26.20
N THR A 18 -17.11 26.76 -27.03
CA THR A 18 -15.88 27.58 -27.06
C THR A 18 -15.71 28.47 -25.82
N LEU A 19 -16.79 29.03 -25.27
CA LEU A 19 -16.75 29.78 -24.01
C LEU A 19 -16.55 28.87 -22.80
N SER A 20 -17.15 27.66 -22.77
CA SER A 20 -16.91 26.66 -21.73
C SER A 20 -15.45 26.18 -21.71
N THR A 21 -14.84 25.98 -22.89
CA THR A 21 -13.42 25.60 -23.00
C THR A 21 -12.47 26.76 -22.69
N GLN A 22 -12.83 28.01 -23.00
CA GLN A 22 -12.06 29.20 -22.58
C GLN A 22 -12.22 29.52 -21.09
N LEU A 23 -13.42 29.37 -20.50
CA LEU A 23 -13.65 29.49 -19.06
C LEU A 23 -12.97 28.37 -18.26
N SER A 24 -12.95 27.13 -18.79
CA SER A 24 -12.17 26.02 -18.23
C SER A 24 -10.65 26.31 -18.28
N LYS A 25 -10.15 26.91 -19.37
CA LYS A 25 -8.74 27.32 -19.50
C LYS A 25 -8.38 28.56 -18.64
N THR A 26 -9.31 29.48 -18.40
CA THR A 26 -9.06 30.69 -17.59
C THR A 26 -9.32 30.48 -16.10
N LEU A 27 -10.22 29.58 -15.69
CA LEU A 27 -10.36 29.13 -14.30
C LEU A 27 -9.22 28.19 -13.86
N ARG A 28 -8.55 27.51 -14.81
CA ARG A 28 -7.25 26.85 -14.61
C ARG A 28 -6.08 27.81 -14.34
N SER A 29 -6.28 29.13 -14.27
CA SER A 29 -5.16 30.09 -14.18
C SER A 29 -4.99 30.80 -12.84
N ARG A 30 -5.86 30.59 -11.84
CA ARG A 30 -5.81 31.37 -10.57
C ARG A 30 -5.28 30.65 -9.33
N ALA A 31 -5.00 29.34 -9.38
CA ALA A 31 -4.36 28.59 -8.28
C ALA A 31 -3.10 27.80 -8.69
N PHE A 32 -2.71 27.86 -9.95
CA PHE A 32 -1.72 26.95 -10.56
C PHE A 32 -0.27 27.45 -10.51
N ASP A 33 -0.03 28.57 -9.86
CA ASP A 33 1.15 29.37 -10.13
C ASP A 33 2.41 28.96 -9.32
N HIS A 34 2.44 27.79 -8.67
CA HIS A 34 3.60 27.33 -7.86
C HIS A 34 4.14 25.95 -8.24
N CYS A 35 3.31 25.12 -8.88
CA CYS A 35 3.71 23.74 -9.16
C CYS A 35 4.68 23.60 -10.36
N ASP A 36 4.79 24.64 -11.19
CA ASP A 36 5.75 24.69 -12.31
C ASP A 36 6.96 25.62 -12.03
N LYS A 37 6.95 26.38 -10.92
CA LYS A 37 7.95 27.43 -10.65
C LYS A 37 9.17 27.02 -9.83
N LEU A 38 9.16 25.82 -9.24
CA LEU A 38 10.29 25.33 -8.42
C LEU A 38 11.14 24.37 -9.26
N PRO A 39 12.46 24.34 -9.03
CA PRO A 39 13.34 23.41 -9.72
C PRO A 39 12.86 21.98 -9.49
N VAL A 40 12.82 21.22 -10.58
CA VAL A 40 12.61 19.77 -10.55
C VAL A 40 13.84 19.14 -11.15
N SER A 41 14.40 18.17 -10.44
CA SER A 41 15.45 17.34 -10.99
C SER A 41 14.89 16.47 -12.14
N GLY A 42 15.70 16.14 -13.15
CA GLY A 42 15.29 15.33 -14.31
C GLY A 42 14.93 13.86 -14.00
N PHE A 43 14.58 13.54 -12.75
CA PHE A 43 14.21 12.22 -12.26
C PHE A 43 12.71 11.92 -12.37
N LEU A 44 11.91 12.96 -12.62
CA LEU A 44 10.45 12.88 -12.75
C LEU A 44 10.05 13.24 -14.18
N THR A 45 9.13 12.48 -14.75
CA THR A 45 8.52 12.80 -16.04
C THR A 45 7.50 13.94 -15.89
N ALA A 46 7.18 14.62 -16.99
CA ALA A 46 6.14 15.66 -16.99
C ALA A 46 4.78 15.13 -16.51
N GLN A 47 4.44 13.88 -16.87
CA GLN A 47 3.22 13.23 -16.43
C GLN A 47 3.21 12.93 -14.92
N GLN A 48 4.35 12.46 -14.37
CA GLN A 48 4.49 12.26 -12.93
C GLN A 48 4.33 13.59 -12.17
N LEU A 49 4.93 14.66 -12.67
CA LEU A 49 4.81 16.00 -12.09
C LEU A 49 3.37 16.52 -12.07
N ASP A 50 2.62 16.33 -13.16
CA ASP A 50 1.21 16.70 -13.21
C ASP A 50 0.40 15.96 -12.13
N PHE A 51 0.62 14.64 -11.95
CA PHE A 51 -0.02 13.89 -10.89
C PHE A 51 0.36 14.38 -9.48
N ILE A 52 1.63 14.70 -9.25
CA ILE A 52 2.09 15.24 -7.97
C ILE A 52 1.35 16.54 -7.66
N CYS A 53 1.21 17.42 -8.65
CA CYS A 53 0.51 18.68 -8.49
C CYS A 53 -0.98 18.51 -8.21
N GLN A 54 -1.64 17.55 -8.87
CA GLN A 54 -3.03 17.20 -8.58
C GLN A 54 -3.20 16.65 -7.16
N HIS A 55 -2.31 15.78 -6.69
CA HIS A 55 -2.37 15.27 -5.32
C HIS A 55 -2.15 16.37 -4.28
N ARG A 56 -1.24 17.31 -4.56
CA ARG A 56 -1.03 18.49 -3.71
C ARG A 56 -2.28 19.36 -3.62
N GLU A 57 -2.92 19.62 -4.74
CA GLU A 57 -4.18 20.38 -4.79
C GLU A 57 -5.27 19.66 -3.99
N GLN A 58 -5.42 18.36 -4.18
CA GLN A 58 -6.39 17.55 -3.43
C GLN A 58 -6.13 17.62 -1.92
N TRP A 59 -4.87 17.51 -1.48
CA TRP A 59 -4.50 17.63 -0.06
C TRP A 59 -4.88 18.99 0.53
N ILE A 60 -4.56 20.08 -0.17
CA ILE A 60 -4.88 21.45 0.26
C ILE A 60 -6.39 21.65 0.33
N ASN A 61 -7.12 21.19 -0.69
CA ASN A 61 -8.57 21.26 -0.73
C ASN A 61 -9.20 20.47 0.43
N ASP A 62 -8.73 19.24 0.67
CA ASP A 62 -9.24 18.40 1.77
C ASP A 62 -8.94 19.01 3.14
N ARG A 63 -7.76 19.61 3.33
CA ARG A 63 -7.39 20.34 4.56
C ARG A 63 -8.30 21.54 4.81
N ASP A 64 -8.57 22.33 3.76
CA ASP A 64 -9.27 23.60 3.88
C ASP A 64 -10.81 23.45 3.83
N ALA A 65 -11.30 22.30 3.33
CA ALA A 65 -12.72 21.99 3.24
C ALA A 65 -13.39 21.88 4.63
N LYS A 66 -14.50 22.61 4.81
CA LYS A 66 -15.34 22.53 6.02
C LYS A 66 -15.90 21.12 6.27
N SER A 67 -16.15 20.35 5.21
CA SER A 67 -16.67 18.97 5.29
C SER A 67 -15.66 17.98 5.88
N SER A 68 -14.37 18.21 5.70
CA SER A 68 -13.31 17.42 6.35
C SER A 68 -13.33 17.64 7.85
N ARG A 69 -13.44 18.91 8.28
CA ARG A 69 -13.58 19.31 9.70
C ARG A 69 -14.82 18.76 10.41
N THR A 70 -15.83 18.30 9.65
CA THR A 70 -17.05 17.67 10.20
C THR A 70 -16.98 16.14 10.21
N PHE A 71 -16.11 15.52 9.40
CA PHE A 71 -15.93 14.07 9.37
C PHE A 71 -15.03 13.58 10.51
N LEU A 72 -14.11 14.42 10.98
CA LEU A 72 -13.48 14.25 12.29
C LEU A 72 -14.42 14.78 13.37
N GLN A 73 -15.31 13.91 13.87
CA GLN A 73 -15.83 14.06 15.21
C GLN A 73 -14.62 14.27 16.12
N GLN A 74 -14.62 15.34 16.93
CA GLN A 74 -13.52 15.57 17.85
C GLN A 74 -13.22 14.25 18.57
N PRO A 75 -11.96 13.77 18.54
CA PRO A 75 -11.62 12.52 19.19
C PRO A 75 -12.18 12.57 20.60
N THR A 76 -12.81 11.47 21.02
CA THR A 76 -13.41 11.39 22.35
C THR A 76 -12.35 11.65 23.41
N ALA A 77 -12.77 11.94 24.64
CA ALA A 77 -11.83 12.11 25.74
C ALA A 77 -10.92 10.89 25.92
N GLU A 78 -11.44 9.67 25.70
CA GLU A 78 -10.65 8.43 25.80
C GLU A 78 -9.65 8.29 24.64
N GLN A 79 -10.06 8.59 23.41
CA GLN A 79 -9.17 8.58 22.25
C GLN A 79 -8.05 9.61 22.40
N LEU A 80 -8.37 10.82 22.85
CA LEU A 80 -7.38 11.85 23.16
C LEU A 80 -6.46 11.38 24.29
N ASN A 81 -6.98 10.85 25.39
CA ASN A 81 -6.16 10.36 26.49
C ASN A 81 -5.17 9.28 26.03
N TYR A 82 -5.63 8.33 25.19
CA TYR A 82 -4.76 7.32 24.60
C TYR A 82 -3.63 7.95 23.76
N LEU A 83 -3.96 8.86 22.83
CA LEU A 83 -2.95 9.51 21.98
C LEU A 83 -1.96 10.34 22.79
N ARG A 84 -2.42 11.02 23.85
CA ARG A 84 -1.56 11.83 24.72
C ARG A 84 -0.67 10.99 25.62
N ASP A 85 -1.16 9.85 26.08
CA ASP A 85 -0.37 8.87 26.81
C ASP A 85 0.68 8.22 25.89
N LEU A 86 0.33 7.94 24.63
CA LEU A 86 1.26 7.42 23.63
C LEU A 86 2.38 8.42 23.29
N GLU A 87 2.02 9.69 23.08
CA GLU A 87 2.97 10.79 22.88
C GLU A 87 3.89 10.95 24.10
N PHE A 88 3.35 10.95 25.32
CA PHE A 88 4.17 11.00 26.53
C PHE A 88 5.18 9.84 26.56
N CYS A 89 4.72 8.63 26.26
CA CYS A 89 5.53 7.43 26.30
C CYS A 89 6.55 7.30 25.18
N THR A 90 6.35 8.01 24.08
CA THR A 90 7.32 8.15 23.00
C THR A 90 8.62 8.80 23.49
N HIS A 91 8.51 9.81 24.36
CA HIS A 91 9.67 10.53 24.90
C HIS A 91 10.19 10.00 26.25
N HIS A 92 9.44 9.14 26.93
CA HIS A 92 9.78 8.64 28.27
C HIS A 92 10.05 7.12 28.32
N ASP A 93 9.96 6.42 27.18
CA ASP A 93 10.17 4.97 27.04
C ASP A 93 9.37 4.15 28.07
N CYS A 94 8.04 4.32 28.06
CA CYS A 94 7.13 3.66 29.00
C CYS A 94 6.91 2.17 28.76
N ASN A 95 7.60 1.52 27.81
CA ASN A 95 7.35 0.13 27.41
C ASN A 95 7.69 -0.92 28.50
N LYS A 96 7.87 -0.48 29.76
CA LYS A 96 8.01 -1.31 30.96
C LYS A 96 6.68 -1.37 31.70
N ILE A 97 5.84 -2.35 31.36
CA ILE A 97 4.65 -2.66 32.17
C ILE A 97 5.08 -3.45 33.40
N GLY A 98 4.84 -2.89 34.60
CA GLY A 98 4.79 -3.63 35.87
C GLY A 98 5.80 -3.22 36.95
N GLY A 99 5.43 -2.23 37.77
CA GLY A 99 5.93 -2.08 39.14
C GLY A 99 7.22 -1.28 39.36
N LYS A 100 7.05 -0.03 39.81
CA LYS A 100 8.07 0.93 40.30
C LYS A 100 9.19 1.30 39.30
N PRO A 101 9.64 2.56 39.26
CA PRO A 101 10.76 2.98 38.43
C PRO A 101 12.04 2.31 38.94
N ARG A 102 12.38 1.14 38.40
CA ARG A 102 13.71 0.54 38.60
C ARG A 102 14.72 1.30 37.75
N LYS A 103 15.75 1.83 38.43
CA LYS A 103 16.92 2.53 37.87
C LYS A 103 17.39 1.91 36.55
N LYS A 104 17.63 2.78 35.54
CA LYS A 104 18.39 2.59 34.29
C LYS A 104 19.01 1.18 34.13
N ARG A 105 18.21 0.21 33.65
CA ARG A 105 18.73 -0.85 32.79
C ARG A 105 18.46 -0.39 31.36
N GLN A 106 19.55 -0.21 30.61
CA GLN A 106 19.63 0.19 29.19
C GLN A 106 18.31 -0.05 28.45
N SER A 107 17.70 1.04 27.96
CA SER A 107 16.73 0.92 26.88
C SER A 107 17.43 0.19 25.74
N SER A 108 16.94 -1.00 25.37
CA SER A 108 17.44 -1.67 24.18
C SER A 108 16.88 -0.93 22.98
N LYS A 109 17.64 0.07 22.52
CA LYS A 109 17.40 0.82 21.27
C LYS A 109 16.90 -0.15 20.18
N SER A 110 15.74 0.15 19.60
CA SER A 110 15.12 -0.67 18.56
C SER A 110 15.96 -0.62 17.29
N ILE A 111 16.09 -1.74 16.57
CA ILE A 111 16.81 -1.76 15.29
C ILE A 111 15.79 -2.02 14.19
N ARG A 112 15.52 -0.99 13.39
CA ARG A 112 14.65 -1.05 12.22
C ARG A 112 15.44 -1.71 11.08
N LYS A 113 15.00 -2.89 10.67
CA LYS A 113 15.58 -3.66 9.56
C LYS A 113 14.67 -3.60 8.34
N GLU A 114 15.21 -3.94 7.18
CA GLU A 114 14.35 -4.19 6.03
C GLU A 114 13.42 -5.37 6.34
N ILE A 115 12.14 -5.30 5.95
CA ILE A 115 11.12 -6.30 6.30
C ILE A 115 11.50 -7.75 5.93
N ARG A 116 12.20 -7.95 4.81
CA ARG A 116 12.71 -9.26 4.36
C ARG A 116 13.99 -9.69 5.09
N MET A 117 14.58 -8.84 5.92
CA MET A 117 15.70 -9.18 6.80
C MET A 117 15.26 -9.60 8.21
N LEU A 118 13.98 -9.38 8.56
CA LEU A 118 13.44 -9.89 9.82
C LEU A 118 13.49 -11.42 9.85
N SER A 119 13.75 -12.01 11.00
CA SER A 119 13.55 -13.43 11.26
C SER A 119 12.06 -13.80 11.24
N ALA A 120 11.74 -15.10 11.12
CA ALA A 120 10.35 -15.56 11.17
C ALA A 120 9.63 -15.18 12.47
N ASP A 121 10.33 -15.23 13.61
CA ASP A 121 9.81 -14.82 14.92
C ASP A 121 9.56 -13.30 15.00
N GLU A 122 10.50 -12.47 14.55
CA GLU A 122 10.32 -11.02 14.47
C GLU A 122 9.12 -10.65 13.57
N ARG A 123 8.99 -11.29 12.40
CA ARG A 123 7.84 -11.09 11.50
C ARG A 123 6.53 -11.49 12.15
N GLN A 124 6.46 -12.67 12.78
CA GLN A 124 5.24 -13.14 13.44
C GLN A 124 4.81 -12.20 14.56
N LYS A 125 5.75 -11.70 15.36
CA LYS A 125 5.49 -10.71 16.43
C LYS A 125 4.99 -9.39 15.87
N LEU A 126 5.55 -8.92 14.77
CA LEU A 126 5.08 -7.71 14.07
C LEU A 126 3.64 -7.89 13.59
N TRP A 127 3.35 -8.99 12.90
CA TRP A 127 2.00 -9.30 12.42
C TRP A 127 0.99 -9.41 13.57
N LEU A 128 1.39 -10.02 14.68
CA LEU A 128 0.58 -10.08 15.89
C LEU A 128 0.29 -8.69 16.45
N ALA A 129 1.31 -7.83 16.59
CA ALA A 129 1.14 -6.47 17.10
C ALA A 129 0.21 -5.63 16.20
N MET A 130 0.44 -5.65 14.88
CA MET A 130 -0.40 -4.93 13.92
C MET A 130 -1.86 -5.40 13.94
N ASN A 131 -2.09 -6.72 13.97
CA ASN A 131 -3.44 -7.28 14.08
C ASN A 131 -4.11 -6.95 15.43
N LYS A 132 -3.36 -6.87 16.52
CA LYS A 132 -3.89 -6.40 17.81
C LYS A 132 -4.31 -4.93 17.75
N LEU A 133 -3.51 -4.04 17.15
CA LEU A 133 -3.92 -2.65 16.94
C LEU A 133 -5.20 -2.55 16.08
N LYS A 134 -5.38 -3.48 15.14
CA LYS A 134 -6.58 -3.56 14.30
C LYS A 134 -7.78 -4.20 15.00
N GLY A 135 -7.56 -5.02 16.03
CA GLY A 135 -8.62 -5.68 16.81
C GLY A 135 -9.07 -4.93 18.07
N THR A 136 -8.19 -4.15 18.69
CA THR A 136 -8.48 -3.37 19.89
C THR A 136 -9.13 -2.05 19.52
N THR A 137 -10.24 -1.69 20.18
CA THR A 137 -10.99 -0.46 19.93
C THR A 137 -11.04 0.48 21.12
N ILE A 138 -11.17 1.78 20.82
CA ILE A 138 -11.48 2.86 21.76
C ILE A 138 -12.64 3.65 21.15
N ASP A 139 -13.78 3.66 21.85
CA ASP A 139 -15.03 4.26 21.34
C ASP A 139 -15.39 3.81 19.92
N ASN A 140 -15.40 2.48 19.71
CA ASN A 140 -15.75 1.83 18.43
C ASN A 140 -14.81 2.12 17.25
N ILE A 141 -13.66 2.73 17.48
CA ILE A 141 -12.61 2.93 16.47
C ILE A 141 -11.41 2.07 16.86
N THR A 142 -10.85 1.32 15.91
CA THR A 142 -9.65 0.51 16.18
C THR A 142 -8.45 1.41 16.46
N ILE A 143 -7.48 0.96 17.26
CA ILE A 143 -6.26 1.75 17.50
C ILE A 143 -5.52 2.03 16.19
N TRP A 144 -5.53 1.09 15.25
CA TRP A 144 -5.01 1.29 13.89
C TRP A 144 -5.72 2.44 13.16
N ASP A 145 -7.05 2.42 13.17
CA ASP A 145 -7.86 3.44 12.51
C ASP A 145 -7.69 4.81 13.18
N LEU A 146 -7.46 4.85 14.50
CA LEU A 146 -7.15 6.08 15.21
C LEU A 146 -5.83 6.70 14.73
N HIS A 147 -4.78 5.90 14.50
CA HIS A 147 -3.54 6.39 13.87
C HIS A 147 -3.77 6.87 12.44
N THR A 148 -4.67 6.21 11.71
CA THR A 148 -5.04 6.65 10.35
C THR A 148 -5.69 8.04 10.38
N LEU A 149 -6.54 8.33 11.37
CA LEU A 149 -7.15 9.65 11.58
C LEU A 149 -6.13 10.72 11.97
N VAL A 150 -5.07 10.37 12.71
CA VAL A 150 -3.99 11.32 13.06
C VAL A 150 -3.36 11.94 11.82
N HIS A 151 -3.19 11.17 10.75
CA HIS A 151 -2.62 11.60 9.47
C HIS A 151 -3.58 12.39 8.57
N TYR A 152 -4.87 12.49 8.92
CA TYR A 152 -5.83 13.19 8.05
C TYR A 152 -5.45 14.67 7.86
N PRO A 153 -5.72 15.27 6.68
CA PRO A 153 -5.31 16.63 6.36
C PRO A 153 -5.73 17.70 7.38
N ASP A 154 -6.88 17.52 8.02
CA ASP A 154 -7.42 18.43 9.03
C ASP A 154 -6.84 18.18 10.44
N SER A 155 -6.34 16.98 10.72
CA SER A 155 -5.61 16.64 11.95
C SER A 155 -4.13 17.05 11.87
N ALA A 156 -3.51 16.82 10.71
CA ALA A 156 -2.09 16.99 10.45
C ALA A 156 -1.81 17.90 9.24
N PRO A 157 -2.26 19.17 9.27
CA PRO A 157 -2.23 20.06 8.11
C PRO A 157 -0.83 20.41 7.59
N GLY A 158 0.20 20.23 8.43
CA GLY A 158 1.62 20.45 8.09
C GLY A 158 2.38 19.18 7.66
N ALA A 159 1.74 18.01 7.62
CA ALA A 159 2.41 16.74 7.36
C ALA A 159 3.00 16.61 5.95
N HIS A 160 2.54 17.39 4.98
CA HIS A 160 2.94 17.29 3.57
C HIS A 160 3.23 18.64 2.91
N TRP A 161 3.99 18.61 1.82
CA TRP A 161 4.27 19.72 0.91
C TRP A 161 5.08 20.88 1.52
N GLY A 162 5.92 20.58 2.51
CA GLY A 162 6.77 21.58 3.13
C GLY A 162 7.81 21.01 4.10
N PRO A 163 8.61 21.88 4.74
CA PRO A 163 9.71 21.48 5.61
C PRO A 163 9.33 20.60 6.81
N ALA A 164 8.07 20.59 7.23
CA ALA A 164 7.64 19.73 8.33
C ALA A 164 7.41 18.26 7.92
N PHE A 165 7.42 17.93 6.62
CA PHE A 165 7.12 16.58 6.11
C PHE A 165 7.94 15.48 6.81
N LEU A 166 9.26 15.61 6.83
CA LEU A 166 10.17 14.61 7.40
C LEU A 166 10.07 14.48 8.94
N PRO A 167 10.17 15.58 9.72
CA PRO A 167 10.06 15.49 11.18
C PRO A 167 8.65 15.05 11.63
N TRP A 168 7.59 15.46 10.93
CA TRP A 168 6.23 15.02 11.26
C TRP A 168 6.06 13.51 11.09
N HIS A 169 6.49 12.96 9.94
CA HIS A 169 6.40 11.52 9.71
C HIS A 169 7.31 10.71 10.63
N ARG A 170 8.48 11.24 11.00
CA ARG A 170 9.36 10.62 12.00
C ARG A 170 8.66 10.44 13.34
N GLU A 171 8.04 11.50 13.86
CA GLU A 171 7.31 11.43 15.12
C GLU A 171 6.11 10.48 15.00
N PHE A 172 5.35 10.56 13.92
CA PHE A 172 4.22 9.67 13.67
C PHE A 172 4.62 8.19 13.66
N LEU A 173 5.72 7.84 12.98
CA LEU A 173 6.27 6.48 12.97
C LEU A 173 6.72 6.04 14.36
N ARG A 174 7.30 6.94 15.15
CA ARG A 174 7.76 6.61 16.51
C ARG A 174 6.56 6.32 17.43
N GLN A 175 5.51 7.13 17.40
CA GLN A 175 4.30 6.86 18.17
C GLN A 175 3.66 5.52 17.75
N PHE A 176 3.60 5.25 16.45
CA PHE A 176 3.10 3.98 15.95
C PHE A 176 3.95 2.78 16.41
N GLU A 177 5.28 2.90 16.41
CA GLU A 177 6.18 1.88 16.93
C GLU A 177 5.98 1.64 18.44
N VAL A 178 5.77 2.70 19.24
CA VAL A 178 5.42 2.56 20.66
C VAL A 178 4.07 1.87 20.84
N ALA A 179 3.08 2.14 19.98
CA ALA A 179 1.79 1.45 20.02
C ALA A 179 1.96 -0.05 19.74
N LEU A 180 2.79 -0.43 18.76
CA LEU A 180 3.15 -1.83 18.51
C LEU A 180 3.86 -2.46 19.72
N GLN A 181 4.78 -1.73 20.36
CA GLN A 181 5.54 -2.19 21.51
C GLN A 181 4.69 -2.36 22.78
N ARG A 182 3.59 -1.61 22.93
CA ARG A 182 2.59 -1.85 23.99
C ARG A 182 1.92 -3.20 23.84
N GLU A 183 1.69 -3.64 22.61
CA GLU A 183 1.07 -4.94 22.32
C GLU A 183 2.06 -6.10 22.35
N VAL A 184 3.29 -5.86 21.85
CA VAL A 184 4.39 -6.82 21.80
C VAL A 184 5.73 -6.06 22.02
N PRO A 185 6.29 -6.04 23.24
CA PRO A 185 7.44 -5.18 23.60
C PRO A 185 8.73 -5.36 22.81
N SER A 186 8.91 -6.48 22.13
CA SER A 186 10.13 -6.77 21.35
C SER A 186 10.04 -6.34 19.89
N VAL A 187 8.90 -5.82 19.43
CA VAL A 187 8.72 -5.38 18.05
C VAL A 187 9.51 -4.11 17.79
N SER A 188 10.21 -4.09 16.66
CA SER A 188 10.77 -2.88 16.05
C SER A 188 10.08 -2.68 14.70
N LEU A 189 9.81 -1.43 14.32
CA LEU A 189 9.16 -1.12 13.05
C LEU A 189 10.15 -1.34 11.90
N PRO A 190 9.91 -2.28 10.97
CA PRO A 190 10.77 -2.45 9.82
C PRO A 190 10.52 -1.39 8.75
N TYR A 191 11.43 -1.33 7.77
CA TYR A 191 11.27 -0.51 6.58
C TYR A 191 11.17 -1.37 5.31
N TRP A 192 10.57 -0.82 4.25
CA TRP A 192 10.56 -1.41 2.91
C TRP A 192 11.43 -0.60 1.96
N ASP A 193 12.59 -1.15 1.61
CA ASP A 193 13.45 -0.57 0.58
C ASP A 193 12.94 -0.97 -0.81
N SER A 194 12.13 -0.09 -1.40
CA SER A 194 11.52 -0.31 -2.71
C SER A 194 12.53 -0.37 -3.86
N THR A 195 13.77 0.08 -3.64
CA THR A 195 14.85 -0.02 -4.64
C THR A 195 15.33 -1.48 -4.83
N LEU A 196 14.98 -2.39 -3.92
CA LEU A 196 15.24 -3.82 -4.05
C LEU A 196 14.28 -4.50 -5.05
N ASP A 197 13.10 -3.91 -5.23
CA ASP A 197 12.01 -4.39 -6.09
C ASP A 197 12.06 -3.75 -7.49
N GLU A 198 12.52 -2.50 -7.59
CA GLU A 198 12.54 -1.71 -8.84
C GLU A 198 13.25 -2.40 -10.01
N GLY A 199 14.31 -3.18 -9.77
CA GLY A 199 15.04 -3.85 -10.85
C GLY A 199 14.67 -5.30 -11.09
N LEU A 200 13.45 -5.71 -10.72
CA LEU A 200 12.84 -6.94 -11.22
C LEU A 200 12.33 -6.75 -12.66
N PRO A 201 12.17 -7.84 -13.44
CA PRO A 201 11.48 -7.77 -14.75
C PRO A 201 10.07 -7.18 -14.63
N ASP A 202 9.37 -7.55 -13.56
CA ASP A 202 8.13 -6.93 -13.12
C ASP A 202 8.17 -6.76 -11.59
N PRO A 203 8.29 -5.52 -11.08
CA PRO A 203 8.32 -5.28 -9.64
C PRO A 203 7.04 -5.72 -8.90
N SER A 204 5.90 -5.88 -9.60
CA SER A 204 4.65 -6.33 -9.00
C SER A 204 4.65 -7.82 -8.66
N ASP A 205 5.57 -8.59 -9.25
CA ASP A 205 5.80 -9.99 -8.92
C ASP A 205 6.78 -10.19 -7.75
N SER A 206 7.15 -9.13 -7.03
CA SER A 206 8.00 -9.24 -5.85
C SER A 206 7.41 -10.13 -4.77
N VAL A 207 8.28 -10.90 -4.08
CA VAL A 207 7.94 -11.71 -2.91
C VAL A 207 7.31 -10.92 -1.77
N MET A 208 7.44 -9.58 -1.76
CA MET A 208 6.68 -8.70 -0.88
C MET A 208 5.18 -8.99 -0.87
N TRP A 209 4.62 -9.40 -2.02
CA TRP A 209 3.20 -9.69 -2.22
C TRP A 209 2.84 -11.17 -2.03
N SER A 210 3.69 -11.91 -1.32
CA SER A 210 3.42 -13.29 -0.90
C SER A 210 2.59 -13.34 0.38
N ASP A 211 1.91 -14.47 0.59
CA ASP A 211 1.11 -14.75 1.79
C ASP A 211 1.94 -14.71 3.08
N GLU A 212 3.25 -14.92 3.00
CA GLU A 212 4.13 -14.86 4.17
C GLU A 212 4.45 -13.42 4.61
N LEU A 213 4.45 -12.48 3.64
CA LEU A 213 4.78 -11.08 3.86
C LEU A 213 3.50 -10.23 3.92
N LEU A 214 3.16 -9.44 2.90
CA LEU A 214 2.02 -8.52 2.98
C LEU A 214 0.70 -9.11 2.46
N GLY A 215 0.71 -10.32 1.91
CA GLY A 215 -0.41 -10.86 1.16
C GLY A 215 -0.48 -10.29 -0.26
N ASN A 216 -1.51 -10.69 -1.01
CA ASN A 216 -1.64 -10.31 -2.41
C ASN A 216 -1.58 -8.78 -2.65
N GLY A 217 -0.86 -8.38 -3.70
CA GLY A 217 -0.63 -6.98 -4.09
C GLY A 217 -1.73 -6.35 -4.96
N ASN A 218 -2.65 -7.16 -5.48
CA ASN A 218 -3.70 -6.70 -6.39
C ASN A 218 -5.08 -7.17 -5.93
N GLY A 219 -6.05 -6.26 -5.93
CA GLY A 219 -7.41 -6.50 -5.50
C GLY A 219 -7.61 -6.38 -3.99
N TYR A 220 -8.68 -6.98 -3.48
CA TYR A 220 -8.89 -7.13 -2.03
C TYR A 220 -7.78 -8.00 -1.43
N VAL A 221 -7.23 -7.58 -0.29
CA VAL A 221 -6.24 -8.39 0.42
C VAL A 221 -6.97 -9.57 1.08
N LYS A 222 -6.80 -10.75 0.47
CA LYS A 222 -7.46 -12.01 0.83
C LYS A 222 -6.49 -13.03 1.43
N THR A 223 -5.18 -12.81 1.30
CA THR A 223 -4.15 -13.66 1.91
C THR A 223 -3.20 -12.89 2.81
N GLY A 224 -2.41 -13.66 3.55
CA GLY A 224 -1.36 -13.17 4.43
C GLY A 224 -1.87 -12.55 5.73
N PRO A 225 -0.98 -11.89 6.49
CA PRO A 225 -1.26 -11.47 7.85
C PRO A 225 -2.35 -10.41 7.98
N PHE A 226 -2.73 -9.76 6.86
CA PHE A 226 -3.69 -8.66 6.81
C PHE A 226 -4.95 -9.01 6.02
N GLN A 227 -5.18 -10.30 5.77
CA GLN A 227 -6.37 -10.77 5.06
C GLN A 227 -7.65 -10.26 5.73
N ASN A 228 -8.61 -9.84 4.89
CA ASN A 228 -9.96 -9.41 5.30
C ASN A 228 -10.03 -8.20 6.23
N TRP A 229 -8.95 -7.44 6.40
CA TRP A 229 -8.96 -6.18 7.14
C TRP A 229 -10.03 -5.23 6.61
N ASP A 230 -10.89 -4.73 7.51
CA ASP A 230 -11.81 -3.62 7.23
C ASP A 230 -11.06 -2.29 7.30
N THR A 231 -11.55 -1.26 6.61
CA THR A 231 -10.98 0.09 6.65
C THR A 231 -11.92 1.06 7.34
N ASN A 232 -11.38 2.15 7.90
CA ASN A 232 -12.19 3.17 8.58
C ASN A 232 -13.13 3.92 7.61
N VAL A 233 -12.80 3.93 6.33
CA VAL A 233 -13.56 4.59 5.26
C VAL A 233 -13.70 3.69 4.04
N PHE A 234 -14.61 4.05 3.14
CA PHE A 234 -14.64 3.45 1.81
C PHE A 234 -13.43 3.89 0.99
N MET A 235 -12.88 2.97 0.20
CA MET A 235 -11.78 3.25 -0.72
C MET A 235 -12.16 4.42 -1.63
N PRO A 236 -11.42 5.54 -1.56
CA PRO A 236 -11.70 6.68 -2.41
C PRO A 236 -11.43 6.34 -3.88
N LEU A 237 -12.11 7.04 -4.79
CA LEU A 237 -11.99 6.86 -6.24
C LEU A 237 -12.49 5.50 -6.79
N SER A 238 -12.92 4.57 -5.93
CA SER A 238 -13.61 3.37 -6.36
C SER A 238 -15.09 3.65 -6.65
N ARG A 239 -15.58 3.24 -7.83
CA ARG A 239 -17.03 3.26 -8.15
C ARG A 239 -17.83 2.23 -7.33
N ILE A 240 -17.12 1.31 -6.69
CA ILE A 240 -17.68 0.26 -5.82
C ILE A 240 -17.32 0.63 -4.38
N PRO A 241 -18.28 0.72 -3.45
CA PRO A 241 -17.99 0.98 -2.05
C PRO A 241 -17.20 -0.21 -1.48
N VAL A 242 -15.88 -0.02 -1.36
CA VAL A 242 -14.93 -1.00 -0.81
C VAL A 242 -14.57 -0.56 0.59
N LYS A 243 -14.93 -1.33 1.61
CA LYS A 243 -14.52 -1.09 3.01
C LYS A 243 -13.51 -2.12 3.50
N LYS A 244 -12.79 -2.75 2.57
CA LYS A 244 -11.77 -3.78 2.82
C LYS A 244 -10.45 -3.29 2.27
N LEU A 245 -9.34 -3.70 2.89
CA LEU A 245 -8.00 -3.39 2.39
C LEU A 245 -7.87 -3.82 0.92
N TYR A 246 -7.47 -2.88 0.07
CA TYR A 246 -7.38 -3.05 -1.37
C TYR A 246 -6.08 -2.44 -1.90
N ARG A 247 -5.42 -3.17 -2.81
CA ARG A 247 -4.15 -2.77 -3.45
C ARG A 247 -4.22 -2.90 -4.97
N SER A 248 -3.35 -2.19 -5.67
CA SER A 248 -3.26 -2.20 -7.14
C SER A 248 -1.79 -2.04 -7.56
N THR A 249 -0.95 -2.94 -7.10
CA THR A 249 0.51 -2.88 -7.28
C THR A 249 0.90 -3.01 -8.75
N GLY A 250 1.85 -2.18 -9.16
CA GLY A 250 2.28 -2.06 -10.55
C GLY A 250 1.90 -0.71 -11.15
N GLY A 251 0.84 -0.08 -10.63
CA GLY A 251 0.35 1.21 -11.12
C GLY A 251 0.02 1.16 -12.63
N ARG A 252 0.21 2.30 -13.30
CA ARG A 252 0.16 2.45 -14.76
C ARG A 252 1.58 2.38 -15.33
N ASP A 253 1.71 2.27 -16.65
CA ASP A 253 2.99 2.10 -17.34
C ASP A 253 4.10 3.11 -16.97
N GLN A 254 3.73 4.35 -16.59
CA GLN A 254 4.68 5.39 -16.18
C GLN A 254 4.99 5.42 -14.67
N ASP A 255 4.24 4.66 -13.87
CA ASP A 255 4.40 4.61 -12.42
C ASP A 255 5.56 3.65 -12.10
N ARG A 256 6.46 4.05 -11.21
CA ARG A 256 7.67 3.29 -10.89
C ARG A 256 7.97 3.30 -9.40
N LEU A 257 8.81 2.38 -8.96
CA LEU A 257 9.41 2.44 -7.62
C LEU A 257 10.62 3.40 -7.60
N MET A 258 11.11 3.70 -6.40
CA MET A 258 12.37 4.42 -6.24
C MET A 258 13.52 3.55 -6.77
N SER A 259 14.48 4.20 -7.41
CA SER A 259 15.69 3.61 -7.97
C SER A 259 16.90 3.93 -7.08
N PRO A 260 18.01 3.20 -7.23
CA PRO A 260 19.27 3.54 -6.55
C PRO A 260 19.77 4.96 -6.86
N LYS A 261 19.49 5.48 -8.06
CA LYS A 261 19.84 6.86 -8.45
C LYS A 261 19.05 7.90 -7.66
N ASP A 262 17.79 7.62 -7.35
CA ASP A 262 16.97 8.50 -6.49
C ASP A 262 17.58 8.56 -5.07
N VAL A 263 18.00 7.42 -4.52
CA VAL A 263 18.67 7.34 -3.21
C VAL A 263 19.99 8.10 -3.19
N GLU A 264 20.81 7.97 -4.23
CA GLU A 264 22.05 8.74 -4.39
C GLU A 264 21.77 10.24 -4.47
N TRP A 265 20.72 10.64 -5.21
CA TRP A 265 20.30 12.03 -5.29
C TRP A 265 19.92 12.59 -3.90
N ILE A 266 19.11 11.86 -3.14
CA ILE A 266 18.67 12.27 -1.78
C ILE A 266 19.88 12.42 -0.85
N THR A 267 20.73 11.39 -0.77
CA THR A 267 21.85 11.35 0.19
C THR A 267 23.03 12.25 -0.18
N SER A 268 23.08 12.75 -1.42
CA SER A 268 24.09 13.71 -1.90
C SER A 268 23.72 15.18 -1.70
N ARG A 269 22.48 15.49 -1.27
CA ARG A 269 22.08 16.87 -0.96
C ARG A 269 22.98 17.45 0.13
N LYS A 270 23.13 18.77 0.18
CA LYS A 270 24.04 19.45 1.12
C LYS A 270 23.35 20.05 2.33
N ASN A 271 22.10 20.46 2.17
CA ASN A 271 21.36 21.17 3.22
C ASN A 271 19.92 20.69 3.26
N TYR A 272 19.32 20.69 4.45
CA TYR A 272 17.93 20.25 4.68
C TYR A 272 16.94 20.91 3.71
N ARG A 273 17.08 22.22 3.44
CA ARG A 273 16.20 22.93 2.50
C ARG A 273 16.07 22.24 1.13
N GLN A 274 17.13 21.61 0.62
CA GLN A 274 17.14 20.91 -0.68
C GLN A 274 16.33 19.61 -0.68
N LEU A 275 15.90 19.14 0.47
CA LEU A 275 15.00 17.99 0.64
C LEU A 275 13.55 18.43 0.88
N THR A 276 13.26 19.72 0.92
CA THR A 276 11.93 20.24 1.22
C THR A 276 11.21 20.69 -0.05
N PHE A 277 9.93 20.34 -0.16
CA PHE A 277 9.12 20.59 -1.36
C PHE A 277 9.07 22.07 -1.77
N CYS A 278 9.21 23.01 -0.81
CA CYS A 278 9.21 24.45 -1.05
C CYS A 278 10.44 24.96 -1.83
N HIS A 279 11.56 24.24 -1.79
CA HIS A 279 12.79 24.61 -2.49
C HIS A 279 13.07 23.68 -3.66
N ASP A 280 12.80 22.38 -3.48
CA ASP A 280 12.97 21.36 -4.50
C ASP A 280 11.87 20.30 -4.32
N LYS A 281 11.03 20.14 -5.35
CA LYS A 281 9.90 19.22 -5.30
C LYS A 281 10.32 17.76 -5.24
N THR A 282 11.57 17.48 -5.58
CA THR A 282 12.02 16.14 -5.96
C THR A 282 11.86 15.11 -4.84
N PHE A 283 12.26 15.38 -3.59
CA PHE A 283 12.32 14.31 -2.58
C PHE A 283 10.93 13.79 -2.19
N GLU A 284 10.02 14.69 -1.76
CA GLU A 284 8.66 14.29 -1.45
C GLU A 284 7.95 13.76 -2.71
N SER A 285 8.29 14.24 -3.90
CA SER A 285 7.77 13.64 -5.14
C SER A 285 8.27 12.21 -5.38
N MET A 286 9.54 11.93 -5.10
CA MET A 286 10.13 10.59 -5.21
C MET A 286 9.50 9.61 -4.20
N HIS A 287 9.20 10.06 -2.97
CA HIS A 287 8.45 9.23 -2.01
C HIS A 287 7.07 8.87 -2.58
N GLY A 288 6.39 9.84 -3.19
CA GLY A 288 5.08 9.66 -3.80
C GLY A 288 5.04 8.62 -4.92
N LEU A 289 6.17 8.32 -5.56
CA LEU A 289 6.25 7.27 -6.59
C LEU A 289 5.82 5.90 -6.06
N SER A 290 6.29 5.51 -4.87
CA SER A 290 5.92 4.23 -4.26
C SER A 290 4.46 4.19 -3.82
N HIS A 291 3.90 5.31 -3.34
CA HIS A 291 2.47 5.43 -3.05
C HIS A 291 1.60 5.14 -4.28
N VAL A 292 1.91 5.80 -5.39
CA VAL A 292 1.19 5.64 -6.65
C VAL A 292 1.36 4.23 -7.21
N TRP A 293 2.57 3.67 -7.12
CA TRP A 293 2.88 2.35 -7.64
C TRP A 293 2.19 1.21 -6.88
N VAL A 294 2.08 1.29 -5.54
CA VAL A 294 1.30 0.31 -4.76
C VAL A 294 -0.20 0.46 -5.04
N GLY A 295 -0.66 1.69 -5.30
CA GLY A 295 -2.04 1.97 -5.66
C GLY A 295 -3.00 1.70 -4.50
N GLY A 296 -4.29 1.50 -4.81
CA GLY A 296 -5.27 1.19 -3.77
C GLY A 296 -5.41 2.31 -2.72
N PHE A 297 -5.37 1.95 -1.44
CA PHE A 297 -5.33 2.94 -0.36
C PHE A 297 -4.04 3.77 -0.37
N MET A 298 -2.89 3.19 -0.76
CA MET A 298 -1.61 3.91 -0.82
C MET A 298 -1.61 5.07 -1.81
N PHE A 299 -2.47 5.04 -2.84
CA PHE A 299 -2.61 6.13 -3.83
C PHE A 299 -3.15 7.42 -3.21
N VAL A 300 -4.04 7.32 -2.21
CA VAL A 300 -4.78 8.48 -1.71
C VAL A 300 -4.18 8.93 -0.38
N ILE A 301 -3.46 10.05 -0.39
CA ILE A 301 -2.70 10.59 0.75
C ILE A 301 -3.49 10.51 2.06
N ARG A 302 -4.72 11.04 2.07
CA ARG A 302 -5.62 11.08 3.25
C ARG A 302 -5.77 9.72 3.94
N VAL A 303 -5.91 8.64 3.18
CA VAL A 303 -6.32 7.33 3.71
C VAL A 303 -5.23 6.27 3.58
N SER A 304 -4.06 6.62 3.03
CA SER A 304 -2.94 5.72 2.82
C SER A 304 -2.48 4.93 4.06
N PRO A 305 -2.56 5.46 5.30
CA PRO A 305 -2.22 4.67 6.50
C PRO A 305 -3.16 3.47 6.80
N ASN A 306 -4.27 3.32 6.05
CA ASN A 306 -5.07 2.09 6.14
C ASN A 306 -4.28 0.84 5.68
N ASP A 307 -3.27 1.02 4.82
CA ASP A 307 -2.40 -0.08 4.37
C ASP A 307 -1.15 -0.17 5.26
N PRO A 308 -0.82 -1.36 5.83
CA PRO A 308 0.44 -1.56 6.55
C PRO A 308 1.70 -1.15 5.77
N MET A 309 1.64 -1.18 4.43
CA MET A 309 2.72 -0.72 3.56
C MET A 309 3.10 0.75 3.80
N PHE A 310 2.17 1.59 4.26
CA PHE A 310 2.43 2.99 4.60
C PHE A 310 3.57 3.12 5.61
N TYR A 311 3.48 2.42 6.73
CA TYR A 311 4.46 2.55 7.82
C TYR A 311 5.84 2.00 7.41
N LEU A 312 5.86 0.91 6.64
CA LEU A 312 7.07 0.33 6.04
C LEU A 312 7.75 1.30 5.06
N HIS A 313 6.96 1.94 4.19
CA HIS A 313 7.45 2.92 3.22
C HIS A 313 7.99 4.17 3.90
N HIS A 314 7.26 4.76 4.85
CA HIS A 314 7.69 5.96 5.54
C HIS A 314 8.89 5.70 6.46
N ALA A 315 9.04 4.50 7.04
CA ALA A 315 10.26 4.11 7.74
C ALA A 315 11.49 4.09 6.80
N PHE A 316 11.30 3.73 5.52
CA PHE A 316 12.37 3.82 4.52
C PHE A 316 12.67 5.29 4.15
N VAL A 317 11.66 6.14 4.03
CA VAL A 317 11.86 7.59 3.81
C VAL A 317 12.64 8.23 4.97
N ASP A 318 12.30 7.91 6.22
CA ASP A 318 13.05 8.38 7.40
C ASP A 318 14.47 7.81 7.44
N TYR A 319 14.67 6.54 7.05
CA TYR A 319 16.00 5.96 6.87
C TYR A 319 16.85 6.75 5.88
N LEU A 320 16.30 7.10 4.71
CA LEU A 320 17.02 7.91 3.70
C LEU A 320 17.36 9.31 4.22
N TRP A 321 16.43 9.93 4.96
CA TRP A 321 16.70 11.21 5.61
C TRP A 321 17.81 11.08 6.65
N GLU A 322 17.78 10.06 7.51
CA GLU A 322 18.83 9.82 8.50
C GLU A 322 20.20 9.53 7.86
N GLN A 323 20.24 8.84 6.71
CA GLN A 323 21.47 8.68 5.94
C GLN A 323 22.02 10.03 5.43
N PHE A 324 21.15 10.92 4.93
CA PHE A 324 21.54 12.28 4.59
C PHE A 324 22.09 13.03 5.81
N ARG A 325 21.37 13.00 6.94
CA ARG A 325 21.76 13.67 8.20
C ARG A 325 23.15 13.19 8.64
N ARG A 326 23.40 11.88 8.60
CA ARG A 326 24.69 11.26 8.98
C ARG A 326 25.85 11.67 8.08
N LYS A 327 25.61 11.75 6.76
CA LYS A 327 26.64 12.03 5.76
C LYS A 327 26.94 13.51 5.57
N GLN A 328 25.94 14.38 5.71
CA GLN A 328 26.01 15.76 5.22
C GLN A 328 25.92 16.81 6.32
N GLN A 329 25.42 16.45 7.52
CA GLN A 329 25.25 17.39 8.63
C GLN A 329 26.12 17.00 9.83
N SER A 330 26.68 18.02 10.50
CA SER A 330 27.21 17.89 11.86
C SER A 330 26.09 17.55 12.84
N ARG A 331 26.44 17.11 14.05
CA ARG A 331 25.43 16.81 15.08
C ARG A 331 24.62 18.04 15.49
N GLU A 332 25.23 19.24 15.48
CA GLU A 332 24.56 20.50 15.78
C GLU A 332 23.63 20.94 14.64
N GLN A 333 24.08 20.78 13.38
CA GLN A 333 23.25 21.08 12.21
C GLN A 333 22.02 20.20 12.14
N ARG A 334 22.13 18.93 12.57
CA ARG A 334 21.01 17.99 12.66
C ARG A 334 19.87 18.44 13.55
N GLU A 335 20.14 19.29 14.55
CA GLU A 335 19.18 19.80 15.55
C GLU A 335 18.57 21.15 15.16
N SER A 336 19.18 21.87 14.21
CA SER A 336 18.89 23.30 13.99
C SER A 336 18.74 23.72 12.55
N GLN A 337 19.22 22.92 11.59
CA GLN A 337 19.13 23.27 10.18
C GLN A 337 17.69 23.14 9.69
N TRP A 338 17.10 24.26 9.24
CA TRP A 338 15.77 24.32 8.69
C TRP A 338 15.74 24.92 7.27
N ALA A 339 14.57 24.90 6.63
CA ALA A 339 14.34 25.63 5.39
C ALA A 339 14.10 27.12 5.66
N GLN A 340 14.59 27.99 4.77
CA GLN A 340 14.39 29.44 4.88
C GLN A 340 12.97 29.84 4.46
N ASP A 341 12.51 29.32 3.32
CA ASP A 341 11.11 29.42 2.88
C ASP A 341 10.37 28.15 3.31
N THR A 342 9.23 28.33 3.97
CA THR A 342 8.42 27.26 4.54
C THR A 342 7.11 27.04 3.79
N CYS A 343 6.89 27.70 2.65
CA CYS A 343 5.63 27.75 1.88
C CYS A 343 4.44 28.38 2.62
N ASN A 344 4.28 28.13 3.91
CA ASN A 344 3.24 28.68 4.78
C ASN A 344 3.63 28.51 6.27
N GLU A 345 2.80 29.06 7.17
CA GLU A 345 3.03 29.08 8.62
C GLU A 345 3.04 27.68 9.26
N LEU A 346 2.31 26.70 8.70
CA LEU A 346 2.21 25.34 9.25
C LEU A 346 3.55 24.59 9.24
N HIS A 347 4.49 25.02 8.40
CA HIS A 347 5.83 24.44 8.32
C HIS A 347 6.92 25.34 8.92
N ALA A 348 6.54 26.41 9.64
CA ALA A 348 7.50 27.23 10.36
C ALA A 348 8.22 26.38 11.42
N TYR A 349 9.48 26.74 11.68
CA TYR A 349 10.37 26.00 12.59
C TYR A 349 9.77 25.82 14.00
N ASP A 350 9.16 26.90 14.52
CA ASP A 350 8.55 26.94 15.86
C ASP A 350 7.04 26.67 15.85
N GLU A 351 6.45 26.36 14.70
CA GLU A 351 5.02 26.04 14.65
C GLU A 351 4.73 24.67 15.26
N GLN A 352 3.56 24.56 15.88
CA GLN A 352 3.10 23.30 16.46
C GLN A 352 2.99 22.21 15.38
N MET A 353 3.62 21.07 15.64
CA MET A 353 3.54 19.85 14.84
C MET A 353 2.18 19.15 15.08
N LYS A 354 1.09 19.75 14.60
CA LYS A 354 -0.27 19.23 14.84
C LYS A 354 -0.43 17.79 14.32
N PRO A 355 -1.14 16.91 15.05
CA PRO A 355 -1.87 17.16 16.31
C PRO A 355 -1.04 16.99 17.59
N PHE A 356 0.28 16.80 17.47
CA PHE A 356 1.20 16.63 18.59
C PHE A 356 1.38 17.95 19.35
N ARG A 357 1.82 17.86 20.60
CA ARG A 357 2.21 18.99 21.47
C ARG A 357 3.65 19.43 21.25
N LEU A 358 4.35 18.78 20.31
CA LEU A 358 5.67 19.17 19.83
C LEU A 358 5.59 20.32 18.83
N GLN A 359 6.72 20.97 18.62
CA GLN A 359 6.96 21.89 17.52
C GLN A 359 7.72 21.18 16.39
N ASN A 360 7.65 21.71 15.18
CA ASN A 360 8.32 21.11 14.01
C ASN A 360 9.82 20.91 14.24
N ARG A 361 10.49 21.84 14.93
CA ARG A 361 11.90 21.73 15.34
C ARG A 361 12.21 20.51 16.21
N ASP A 362 11.28 20.06 17.03
CA ASP A 362 11.53 18.96 17.98
C ASP A 362 11.73 17.63 17.24
N GLY A 363 11.08 17.46 16.09
CA GLY A 363 11.28 16.31 15.20
C GLY A 363 12.67 16.23 14.55
N LEU A 364 13.48 17.29 14.68
CA LEU A 364 14.89 17.27 14.28
C LEU A 364 15.79 16.61 15.33
N SER A 365 15.28 16.19 16.49
CA SER A 365 16.15 15.71 17.55
C SER A 365 17.05 14.54 17.12
N ASN A 366 18.33 14.56 17.51
CA ASN A 366 19.18 13.37 17.43
C ASN A 366 18.72 12.30 18.42
N GLN A 367 17.95 12.65 19.46
CA GLN A 367 17.47 11.71 20.47
C GLN A 367 16.72 10.51 19.87
N TYR A 368 15.94 10.73 18.79
CA TYR A 368 15.28 9.65 18.05
C TYR A 368 16.24 8.52 17.70
N THR A 369 17.41 8.88 17.14
CA THR A 369 18.39 7.93 16.66
C THR A 369 19.55 7.66 17.62
N ASP A 370 19.63 8.37 18.75
CA ASP A 370 20.57 8.04 19.83
C ASP A 370 19.96 7.06 20.84
N GLU A 371 18.68 7.25 21.20
CA GLU A 371 18.05 6.56 22.32
C GLU A 371 17.01 5.52 21.89
N TRP A 372 16.15 5.83 20.92
CA TRP A 372 14.95 5.02 20.68
C TRP A 372 15.10 3.99 19.58
N TYR A 373 15.63 4.37 18.41
CA TYR A 373 15.82 3.43 17.31
C TYR A 373 17.07 3.71 16.47
N ASP A 374 17.55 2.72 15.73
CA ASP A 374 18.51 2.88 14.64
C ASP A 374 18.05 2.09 13.41
N TYR A 375 18.76 2.26 12.30
CA TYR A 375 18.53 1.50 11.09
C TYR A 375 19.69 0.54 10.80
N GLU A 376 19.35 -0.68 10.45
CA GLU A 376 20.29 -1.64 9.89
C GLU A 376 20.22 -1.58 8.36
N PRO A 377 21.30 -1.23 7.64
CA PRO A 377 21.31 -1.18 6.19
C PRO A 377 21.27 -2.59 5.58
N VAL A 378 20.63 -2.73 4.41
CA VAL A 378 20.73 -3.97 3.63
C VAL A 378 22.14 -4.12 3.07
N ARG A 379 22.82 -5.22 3.42
CA ARG A 379 24.09 -5.59 2.78
C ARG A 379 23.81 -6.12 1.37
N HIS A 380 24.49 -5.55 0.38
CA HIS A 380 24.47 -6.08 -0.98
C HIS A 380 25.56 -7.12 -1.21
N CYS A 381 25.30 -8.04 -2.13
CA CYS A 381 26.28 -9.01 -2.59
C CYS A 381 27.42 -8.32 -3.34
N THR A 382 28.59 -8.94 -3.35
CA THR A 382 29.79 -8.43 -4.04
C THR A 382 30.51 -9.59 -4.73
N PRO A 383 31.51 -9.33 -5.59
CA PRO A 383 32.31 -10.40 -6.17
C PRO A 383 32.97 -11.33 -5.14
N VAL A 384 33.27 -10.80 -3.94
CA VAL A 384 33.89 -11.54 -2.84
C VAL A 384 32.85 -12.26 -1.98
N LEU A 385 31.69 -11.64 -1.76
CA LEU A 385 30.57 -12.17 -0.97
C LEU A 385 29.31 -12.21 -1.84
N PRO A 386 29.16 -13.22 -2.72
CA PRO A 386 28.12 -13.25 -3.75
C PRO A 386 26.71 -13.56 -3.22
N GLU A 387 26.59 -13.98 -1.96
CA GLU A 387 25.31 -14.32 -1.35
C GLU A 387 24.67 -13.10 -0.66
N CYS A 388 23.34 -13.11 -0.60
CA CYS A 388 22.53 -12.12 0.12
C CYS A 388 22.05 -12.71 1.46
N ASP A 389 21.91 -11.86 2.48
CA ASP A 389 21.65 -12.30 3.86
C ASP A 389 20.17 -12.61 4.15
N SER A 390 19.35 -12.81 3.11
CA SER A 390 17.92 -13.08 3.25
C SER A 390 17.45 -14.13 2.26
N PRO A 391 16.56 -15.05 2.67
CA PRO A 391 15.96 -16.03 1.77
C PRO A 391 15.07 -15.38 0.70
N TYR A 392 14.63 -14.14 0.91
CA TYR A 392 13.82 -13.35 -0.02
C TYR A 392 14.65 -12.55 -1.01
N TYR A 393 15.99 -12.60 -0.92
CA TYR A 393 16.87 -11.90 -1.84
C TYR A 393 17.68 -12.87 -2.68
N TRP A 394 18.02 -12.41 -3.88
CA TRP A 394 19.02 -13.04 -4.72
C TRP A 394 20.02 -11.98 -5.19
N CYS A 395 21.22 -12.43 -5.55
CA CYS A 395 22.26 -11.53 -6.03
C CYS A 395 22.16 -11.31 -7.54
N ASP A 396 21.83 -10.08 -7.93
CA ASP A 396 21.99 -9.63 -9.31
C ASP A 396 23.47 -9.37 -9.58
N LYS A 397 24.14 -10.37 -10.17
CA LYS A 397 25.56 -10.32 -10.51
C LYS A 397 25.90 -9.31 -11.60
N LYS A 398 24.91 -8.78 -12.35
CA LYS A 398 25.16 -7.70 -13.34
C LYS A 398 25.46 -6.38 -12.64
N SER A 399 24.79 -6.12 -11.51
CA SER A 399 24.94 -4.90 -10.72
C SER A 399 25.64 -5.11 -9.38
N TRP A 400 25.97 -6.36 -9.03
CA TRP A 400 26.43 -6.78 -7.70
C TRP A 400 25.56 -6.18 -6.59
N ARG A 401 24.26 -6.44 -6.70
CA ARG A 401 23.25 -5.92 -5.79
C ARG A 401 22.26 -7.00 -5.40
N CYS A 402 21.93 -7.06 -4.12
CA CYS A 402 20.80 -7.88 -3.68
C CYS A 402 19.50 -7.26 -4.20
N ARG A 403 18.63 -8.11 -4.75
CA ARG A 403 17.29 -7.75 -5.23
C ARG A 403 16.26 -8.68 -4.61
N SER A 404 15.01 -8.22 -4.56
CA SER A 404 13.88 -9.04 -4.16
C SER A 404 13.79 -10.30 -5.02
N LYS A 405 13.32 -11.41 -4.45
CA LYS A 405 12.91 -12.58 -5.24
C LYS A 405 11.50 -12.39 -5.78
N VAL A 406 11.19 -13.18 -6.80
CA VAL A 406 9.92 -13.17 -7.53
C VAL A 406 9.02 -14.30 -7.01
N VAL A 407 7.73 -14.00 -6.82
CA VAL A 407 6.72 -15.00 -6.41
C VAL A 407 6.50 -16.07 -7.48
N LEU A 408 5.89 -17.19 -7.09
CA LEU A 408 5.47 -18.21 -8.02
C LEU A 408 4.56 -17.63 -9.12
N GLY A 409 4.80 -18.00 -10.37
CA GLY A 409 4.09 -17.51 -11.55
C GLY A 409 4.57 -16.18 -12.12
N GLY A 410 5.43 -15.47 -11.37
CA GLY A 410 5.95 -14.16 -11.73
C GLY A 410 7.03 -14.20 -12.83
N ASN A 411 7.27 -13.03 -13.41
CA ASN A 411 8.19 -12.83 -14.52
C ASN A 411 9.67 -12.89 -14.07
N CYS A 412 10.43 -13.80 -14.67
CA CYS A 412 11.87 -13.95 -14.45
C CYS A 412 12.71 -13.79 -15.73
N THR A 413 12.14 -13.18 -16.77
CA THR A 413 12.78 -12.97 -18.08
C THR A 413 14.14 -12.28 -17.93
N GLY A 414 15.17 -12.83 -18.59
CA GLY A 414 16.52 -12.27 -18.63
C GLY A 414 17.39 -12.58 -17.40
N PHE A 415 16.87 -13.42 -16.50
CA PHE A 415 17.53 -13.92 -15.29
C PHE A 415 17.39 -15.44 -15.16
N GLU A 416 17.24 -16.14 -16.28
CA GLU A 416 17.21 -17.60 -16.35
C GLU A 416 18.49 -18.21 -15.75
N GLY A 417 18.35 -19.30 -14.99
CA GLY A 417 19.48 -19.94 -14.31
C GLY A 417 19.98 -19.22 -13.05
N THR A 418 19.39 -18.09 -12.67
CA THR A 418 19.66 -17.42 -11.38
C THR A 418 18.70 -17.87 -10.28
N ALA A 419 18.96 -17.46 -9.04
CA ALA A 419 18.10 -17.70 -7.88
C ALA A 419 16.97 -16.68 -7.71
N ILE A 420 16.55 -15.99 -8.78
CA ILE A 420 15.52 -14.94 -8.76
C ILE A 420 14.18 -15.40 -8.19
N CYS A 421 13.81 -16.66 -8.35
CA CYS A 421 12.51 -17.17 -7.95
C CYS A 421 12.47 -17.60 -6.47
N TYR A 422 11.45 -17.17 -5.73
CA TYR A 422 11.21 -17.58 -4.35
C TYR A 422 10.57 -18.97 -4.31
N ASN A 423 11.22 -19.92 -3.61
CA ASN A 423 10.77 -21.32 -3.47
C ASN A 423 10.38 -22.02 -4.79
N SER A 424 10.96 -21.59 -5.91
CA SER A 424 10.66 -22.04 -7.26
C SER A 424 11.86 -21.81 -8.19
N LEU A 425 11.77 -22.22 -9.46
CA LEU A 425 12.84 -22.08 -10.45
C LEU A 425 12.36 -21.24 -11.63
N CYS A 426 13.26 -20.45 -12.21
CA CYS A 426 12.96 -19.71 -13.43
C CYS A 426 12.96 -20.66 -14.63
N GLN A 427 11.78 -20.93 -15.19
CA GLN A 427 11.57 -21.82 -16.33
C GLN A 427 10.61 -21.15 -17.31
N GLN A 428 10.98 -21.10 -18.59
CA GLN A 428 10.16 -20.46 -19.63
C GLN A 428 9.75 -19.03 -19.23
N ASN A 429 10.72 -18.24 -18.76
CA ASN A 429 10.55 -16.85 -18.35
C ASN A 429 9.59 -16.62 -17.16
N ARG A 430 9.20 -17.69 -16.45
CA ARG A 430 8.36 -17.62 -15.24
C ARG A 430 8.90 -18.43 -14.08
N CYS A 431 8.60 -18.00 -12.86
CA CYS A 431 8.89 -18.77 -11.67
C CYS A 431 7.91 -19.94 -11.54
N GLN A 432 8.40 -21.17 -11.62
CA GLN A 432 7.59 -22.39 -11.62
C GLN A 432 8.11 -23.40 -10.59
N LEU A 433 7.20 -24.19 -10.02
CA LEU A 433 7.58 -25.27 -9.12
C LEU A 433 8.35 -26.36 -9.89
N PRO A 434 9.31 -27.04 -9.25
CA PRO A 434 9.97 -28.19 -9.85
C PRO A 434 8.97 -29.26 -10.33
N PRO A 435 9.21 -29.92 -11.49
CA PRO A 435 8.28 -30.91 -12.07
C PRO A 435 7.83 -32.03 -11.11
N ARG A 436 8.71 -32.47 -10.20
CA ARG A 436 8.39 -33.49 -9.20
C ARG A 436 7.32 -33.03 -8.20
N ILE A 437 7.36 -31.77 -7.77
CA ILE A 437 6.38 -31.19 -6.84
C ILE A 437 5.04 -31.04 -7.56
N LEU A 438 5.06 -30.50 -8.80
CA LEU A 438 3.87 -30.40 -9.66
C LEU A 438 3.18 -31.75 -9.84
N GLN A 439 3.94 -32.82 -10.09
CA GLN A 439 3.41 -34.17 -10.24
C GLN A 439 2.78 -34.70 -8.94
N SER A 440 3.38 -34.43 -7.78
CA SER A 440 2.82 -34.80 -6.48
C SER A 440 1.50 -34.06 -6.16
N MET A 441 1.40 -32.78 -6.54
CA MET A 441 0.19 -31.98 -6.35
C MET A 441 -0.94 -32.46 -7.27
N ARG A 442 -0.62 -32.79 -8.53
CA ARG A 442 -1.55 -33.40 -9.48
C ARG A 442 -2.09 -34.76 -9.00
N LEU A 443 -1.29 -35.55 -8.30
CA LEU A 443 -1.72 -36.85 -7.74
C LEU A 443 -2.64 -36.72 -6.52
N ARG A 444 -2.48 -35.68 -5.68
CA ARG A 444 -3.40 -35.42 -4.55
C ARG A 444 -4.80 -34.98 -5.01
N LYS A 445 -4.87 -34.35 -6.17
CA LYS A 445 -6.09 -33.80 -6.78
C LYS A 445 -7.14 -34.85 -7.14
N SER A 446 -6.75 -36.11 -7.39
CA SER A 446 -7.69 -37.17 -7.83
C SER A 446 -8.55 -37.75 -6.71
N ILE A 447 -8.50 -37.20 -5.49
CA ILE A 447 -9.12 -37.79 -4.29
C ILE A 447 -10.25 -36.93 -3.69
N GLU A 448 -10.56 -35.73 -4.21
CA GLU A 448 -11.66 -34.92 -3.65
C GLU A 448 -13.05 -35.42 -4.13
N HIS A 449 -13.83 -35.93 -3.18
CA HIS A 449 -15.19 -36.46 -3.29
C HIS A 449 -16.16 -35.48 -3.98
N ILE A 450 -16.97 -35.99 -4.92
CA ILE A 450 -18.13 -35.30 -5.51
C ILE A 450 -19.38 -35.67 -4.68
N LEU A 451 -20.20 -34.68 -4.32
CA LEU A 451 -21.49 -34.87 -3.63
C LEU A 451 -22.60 -35.33 -4.59
N ASP A 452 -23.62 -36.00 -4.04
CA ASP A 452 -24.73 -36.61 -4.79
C ASP A 452 -25.84 -35.63 -5.27
N ASP A 453 -25.87 -34.35 -4.83
CA ASP A 453 -27.00 -33.43 -5.13
C ASP A 453 -26.56 -31.98 -5.48
N VAL A 454 -26.01 -31.80 -6.69
CA VAL A 454 -25.49 -30.52 -7.22
C VAL A 454 -26.09 -30.15 -8.58
N VAL A 455 -26.10 -28.85 -8.91
CA VAL A 455 -26.39 -28.31 -10.24
C VAL A 455 -25.08 -27.83 -10.87
N TRP A 456 -24.84 -28.16 -12.13
CA TRP A 456 -23.62 -27.77 -12.83
C TRP A 456 -23.80 -26.42 -13.54
N THR A 457 -22.91 -25.46 -13.26
CA THR A 457 -22.82 -24.20 -14.04
C THR A 457 -21.59 -24.19 -14.94
N LYS A 458 -21.77 -23.75 -16.17
CA LYS A 458 -20.71 -23.65 -17.18
C LYS A 458 -20.00 -22.30 -17.05
N SER A 459 -18.75 -22.30 -16.62
CA SER A 459 -17.94 -21.09 -16.39
C SER A 459 -16.64 -21.14 -17.18
N LEU A 460 -16.18 -20.00 -17.72
CA LEU A 460 -14.88 -19.90 -18.39
C LEU A 460 -13.95 -19.00 -17.57
N LEU A 461 -12.82 -19.55 -17.13
CA LEU A 461 -11.74 -18.74 -16.57
C LEU A 461 -11.00 -18.05 -17.70
N ILE A 462 -10.80 -16.74 -17.61
CA ILE A 462 -10.08 -15.95 -18.61
C ILE A 462 -8.86 -15.25 -17.98
N ASP A 463 -7.79 -15.11 -18.77
CA ASP A 463 -6.61 -14.33 -18.43
C ASP A 463 -6.86 -12.81 -18.62
N GLN A 464 -5.84 -12.00 -18.32
CA GLN A 464 -5.88 -10.54 -18.46
C GLN A 464 -6.10 -10.04 -19.90
N ASN A 465 -5.88 -10.91 -20.90
CA ASN A 465 -6.08 -10.63 -22.31
C ASN A 465 -7.43 -11.18 -22.82
N GLY A 466 -8.24 -11.77 -21.94
CA GLY A 466 -9.53 -12.37 -22.28
C GLY A 466 -9.45 -13.79 -22.84
N ASN A 467 -8.27 -14.43 -22.84
CA ASN A 467 -8.11 -15.81 -23.32
C ASN A 467 -8.45 -16.82 -22.22
N GLY A 468 -9.02 -17.97 -22.57
CA GLY A 468 -9.29 -19.04 -21.61
C GLY A 468 -8.02 -19.50 -20.87
N ILE A 469 -8.06 -19.59 -19.54
CA ILE A 469 -6.97 -20.15 -18.72
C ILE A 469 -6.88 -21.65 -19.00
N ASN A 470 -5.74 -22.08 -19.57
CA ASN A 470 -5.49 -23.45 -20.00
C ASN A 470 -4.56 -24.24 -19.05
N ASP A 471 -4.43 -23.76 -17.82
CA ASP A 471 -3.57 -24.33 -16.78
C ASP A 471 -4.34 -25.27 -15.86
N ASP A 472 -3.81 -26.47 -15.65
CA ASP A 472 -4.45 -27.54 -14.91
C ASP A 472 -4.34 -27.43 -13.38
N MET A 473 -3.58 -26.46 -12.87
CA MET A 473 -3.54 -26.09 -11.46
C MET A 473 -4.46 -24.90 -11.11
N ALA A 474 -5.06 -24.24 -12.11
CA ALA A 474 -6.07 -23.24 -11.83
C ALA A 474 -7.26 -23.89 -11.10
N GLN A 475 -7.73 -23.23 -10.04
CA GLN A 475 -8.76 -23.77 -9.18
C GLN A 475 -9.82 -22.72 -8.86
N ILE A 476 -11.07 -23.14 -8.80
CA ILE A 476 -12.19 -22.33 -8.33
C ILE A 476 -12.68 -22.97 -7.05
N LYS A 477 -12.53 -22.24 -5.95
CA LYS A 477 -13.10 -22.59 -4.67
C LYS A 477 -14.51 -22.01 -4.58
N ILE A 478 -15.49 -22.86 -4.35
CA ILE A 478 -16.91 -22.55 -4.24
C ILE A 478 -17.31 -22.72 -2.78
N THR A 479 -17.80 -21.67 -2.14
CA THR A 479 -18.24 -21.72 -0.76
C THR A 479 -19.75 -21.51 -0.69
N ASN A 480 -20.46 -22.42 -0.02
CA ASN A 480 -21.86 -22.21 0.36
C ASN A 480 -21.90 -21.40 1.67
N PRO A 481 -22.35 -20.13 1.65
CA PRO A 481 -22.37 -19.29 2.83
C PRO A 481 -23.35 -19.77 3.91
N LEU A 482 -24.35 -20.60 3.56
CA LEU A 482 -25.34 -21.13 4.51
C LEU A 482 -24.84 -22.36 5.26
N THR A 483 -24.12 -23.26 4.59
CA THR A 483 -23.62 -24.51 5.19
C THR A 483 -22.15 -24.43 5.58
N SER A 484 -21.43 -23.40 5.15
CA SER A 484 -19.96 -23.28 5.20
C SER A 484 -19.21 -24.39 4.46
N GLU A 485 -19.91 -25.23 3.69
CA GLU A 485 -19.28 -26.25 2.88
C GLU A 485 -18.51 -25.61 1.74
N THR A 486 -17.37 -26.22 1.41
CA THR A 486 -16.47 -25.69 0.40
C THR A 486 -16.01 -26.75 -0.56
N TYR A 487 -15.99 -26.40 -1.85
CA TYR A 487 -15.66 -27.31 -2.95
C TYR A 487 -14.61 -26.68 -3.84
N THR A 488 -13.66 -27.47 -4.33
CA THR A 488 -12.64 -26.97 -5.25
C THR A 488 -12.80 -27.65 -6.60
N ALA A 489 -13.16 -26.87 -7.61
CA ALA A 489 -13.20 -27.33 -8.99
C ALA A 489 -11.88 -26.96 -9.66
N TYR A 490 -11.27 -27.91 -10.36
CA TYR A 490 -9.99 -27.71 -11.02
C TYR A 490 -10.09 -28.18 -12.47
N GLN A 491 -9.84 -27.32 -13.47
CA GLN A 491 -9.90 -27.79 -14.85
C GLN A 491 -9.26 -26.84 -15.87
N ARG A 492 -8.98 -27.41 -17.06
CA ARG A 492 -8.55 -26.72 -18.28
C ARG A 492 -9.77 -26.12 -19.00
N GLY A 493 -9.81 -24.81 -19.23
CA GLY A 493 -10.81 -24.17 -20.09
C GLY A 493 -12.18 -23.96 -19.43
N ILE A 494 -13.24 -24.46 -20.06
CA ILE A 494 -14.62 -24.34 -19.56
C ILE A 494 -14.78 -25.27 -18.35
N VAL A 495 -14.95 -24.67 -17.18
CA VAL A 495 -15.15 -25.36 -15.91
C VAL A 495 -16.64 -25.56 -15.69
N TYR A 496 -17.04 -26.80 -15.41
CA TYR A 496 -18.35 -27.10 -14.86
C TYR A 496 -18.25 -27.02 -13.35
N LEU A 497 -18.85 -26.00 -12.74
CA LEU A 497 -18.82 -25.79 -11.31
C LEU A 497 -20.03 -26.47 -10.66
N PRO A 498 -19.82 -27.39 -9.70
CA PRO A 498 -20.92 -27.95 -8.92
C PRO A 498 -21.41 -26.89 -7.93
N VAL A 499 -22.66 -26.48 -8.05
CA VAL A 499 -23.32 -25.51 -7.17
C VAL A 499 -24.39 -26.25 -6.37
N PRO A 500 -24.58 -25.96 -5.06
CA PRO A 500 -25.68 -26.53 -4.29
C PRO A 500 -27.02 -26.30 -5.01
N LYS A 501 -27.80 -27.36 -5.14
CA LYS A 501 -29.11 -27.32 -5.80
C LYS A 501 -30.06 -26.39 -5.02
N PRO A 502 -30.60 -25.32 -5.63
CA PRO A 502 -31.57 -24.46 -4.97
C PRO A 502 -32.84 -25.26 -4.65
N ARG A 503 -33.37 -25.13 -3.44
CA ARG A 503 -34.71 -25.65 -3.12
C ARG A 503 -35.76 -24.77 -3.78
N ALA A 504 -36.86 -25.37 -4.23
CA ALA A 504 -37.92 -24.67 -4.96
C ALA A 504 -38.39 -23.40 -4.22
N GLY A 505 -38.33 -22.24 -4.91
CA GLY A 505 -38.76 -20.95 -4.38
C GLY A 505 -37.72 -20.22 -3.51
N MET A 506 -36.52 -20.76 -3.31
CA MET A 506 -35.45 -20.10 -2.56
C MET A 506 -34.31 -19.63 -3.47
N ILE A 507 -33.70 -18.50 -3.11
CA ILE A 507 -32.47 -18.02 -3.72
C ILE A 507 -31.29 -18.66 -3.00
N GLN A 508 -30.44 -19.37 -3.73
CA GLN A 508 -29.17 -19.87 -3.21
C GLN A 508 -28.04 -18.92 -3.63
N GLU A 509 -27.36 -18.32 -2.65
CA GLU A 509 -26.14 -17.56 -2.84
C GLU A 509 -24.93 -18.50 -2.75
N VAL A 510 -23.93 -18.29 -3.61
CA VAL A 510 -22.62 -18.95 -3.53
C VAL A 510 -21.49 -17.95 -3.76
N MET A 511 -20.36 -18.17 -3.11
CA MET A 511 -19.14 -17.39 -3.34
C MET A 511 -18.16 -18.17 -4.19
N LEU A 512 -17.61 -17.52 -5.22
CA LEU A 512 -16.58 -18.08 -6.11
C LEU A 512 -15.25 -17.37 -5.88
N GLU A 513 -14.22 -18.14 -5.57
CA GLU A 513 -12.85 -17.69 -5.43
C GLU A 513 -11.99 -18.40 -6.47
N ALA A 514 -11.66 -17.69 -7.55
CA ALA A 514 -10.77 -18.21 -8.60
C ALA A 514 -9.31 -17.90 -8.25
N ARG A 515 -8.48 -18.93 -8.29
CA ARG A 515 -7.02 -18.82 -8.22
C ARG A 515 -6.42 -19.39 -9.49
N ASP A 516 -5.40 -18.72 -10.01
CA ASP A 516 -4.60 -19.29 -11.08
C ASP A 516 -3.74 -20.45 -10.56
N ALA A 517 -3.04 -21.08 -11.48
CA ALA A 517 -2.12 -22.18 -11.24
C ALA A 517 -0.98 -21.89 -10.27
N TYR A 518 -0.74 -20.62 -10.00
CA TYR A 518 0.32 -20.13 -9.13
C TYR A 518 -0.24 -19.67 -7.78
N GLY A 519 -1.53 -19.92 -7.52
CA GLY A 519 -2.22 -19.55 -6.28
C GLY A 519 -2.63 -18.09 -6.20
N ARG A 520 -2.46 -17.32 -7.28
CA ARG A 520 -2.78 -15.88 -7.33
C ARG A 520 -4.27 -15.70 -7.58
N TYR A 521 -4.88 -14.72 -6.93
CA TYR A 521 -6.29 -14.41 -7.10
C TYR A 521 -6.58 -13.88 -8.50
N CYS A 522 -7.54 -14.50 -9.19
CA CYS A 522 -8.09 -13.97 -10.43
C CYS A 522 -9.26 -13.03 -10.12
N GLN A 523 -9.28 -11.85 -10.76
CA GLN A 523 -10.43 -10.96 -10.67
C GLN A 523 -11.57 -11.53 -11.53
N ALA A 524 -12.65 -11.98 -10.88
CA ALA A 524 -13.75 -12.62 -11.58
C ALA A 524 -14.67 -11.59 -12.29
N HIS A 525 -14.84 -11.72 -13.60
CA HIS A 525 -15.85 -11.03 -14.39
C HIS A 525 -16.99 -11.98 -14.78
N CYS A 526 -18.20 -11.78 -14.25
CA CYS A 526 -19.37 -12.58 -14.64
C CYS A 526 -20.05 -12.02 -15.90
N TYR A 527 -20.24 -12.86 -16.91
CA TYR A 527 -21.10 -12.61 -18.07
C TYR A 527 -22.44 -13.34 -17.89
N ASN A 528 -23.55 -12.66 -18.19
CA ASN A 528 -24.91 -13.19 -17.97
C ASN A 528 -25.44 -13.84 -19.26
N SER A 529 -25.31 -15.15 -19.41
CA SER A 529 -26.01 -15.92 -20.44
C SER A 529 -26.29 -17.35 -19.96
N THR A 530 -27.56 -17.73 -19.81
CA THR A 530 -27.99 -19.12 -19.59
C THR A 530 -29.12 -19.48 -20.54
N GLU A 531 -29.13 -20.72 -21.05
CA GLU A 531 -30.14 -21.25 -21.98
C GLU A 531 -31.21 -22.14 -21.31
N GLU A 532 -31.13 -22.37 -20.00
CA GLU A 532 -32.12 -23.18 -19.26
C GLU A 532 -32.78 -22.42 -18.10
N ARG A 533 -33.94 -22.92 -17.63
CA ARG A 533 -34.98 -22.28 -16.80
C ARG A 533 -34.56 -21.77 -15.40
N TYR A 534 -33.29 -21.49 -15.16
CA TYR A 534 -32.76 -20.85 -13.96
C TYR A 534 -32.27 -19.44 -14.29
N GLN A 535 -32.83 -18.42 -13.64
CA GLN A 535 -32.41 -17.04 -13.85
C GLN A 535 -31.22 -16.72 -12.94
N VAL A 536 -30.04 -16.44 -13.50
CA VAL A 536 -28.94 -15.87 -12.73
C VAL A 536 -29.25 -14.38 -12.47
N ARG A 537 -29.58 -14.02 -11.22
CA ARG A 537 -29.76 -12.61 -10.84
C ARG A 537 -28.49 -12.10 -10.16
N ARG A 538 -27.86 -11.07 -10.72
CA ARG A 538 -26.83 -10.31 -10.00
C ARG A 538 -27.49 -9.63 -8.81
N ASN A 539 -27.10 -9.96 -7.57
CA ASN A 539 -27.59 -9.22 -6.41
C ASN A 539 -27.00 -7.81 -6.46
N THR A 540 -27.81 -6.81 -6.76
CA THR A 540 -27.38 -5.39 -6.72
C THR A 540 -27.23 -4.86 -5.29
N ARG A 541 -27.48 -5.71 -4.27
CA ARG A 541 -27.51 -5.33 -2.85
C ARG A 541 -26.31 -5.77 -2.00
N THR A 542 -25.38 -6.57 -2.53
CA THR A 542 -24.16 -6.98 -1.82
C THR A 542 -22.97 -6.91 -2.79
N LYS A 543 -22.10 -5.90 -2.61
CA LYS A 543 -21.06 -5.48 -3.56
C LYS A 543 -19.63 -5.95 -3.18
N THR A 544 -19.47 -7.15 -2.63
CA THR A 544 -18.13 -7.61 -2.15
C THR A 544 -17.64 -8.94 -2.71
N ASP A 545 -18.47 -9.74 -3.37
CA ASP A 545 -18.04 -10.91 -4.16
C ASP A 545 -19.01 -11.08 -5.34
N PRO A 546 -18.64 -11.80 -6.43
CA PRO A 546 -19.62 -12.24 -7.42
C PRO A 546 -20.57 -13.26 -6.77
N ILE A 547 -21.58 -12.77 -6.07
CA ILE A 547 -22.70 -13.57 -5.60
C ILE A 547 -23.55 -13.87 -6.84
N MET A 548 -23.48 -15.10 -7.32
CA MET A 548 -24.47 -15.61 -8.27
C MET A 548 -25.71 -16.02 -7.48
N ASN A 549 -26.85 -15.36 -7.74
CA ASN A 549 -28.14 -15.88 -7.30
C ASN A 549 -28.68 -16.81 -8.36
N PHE A 550 -28.91 -18.07 -8.02
CA PHE A 550 -29.69 -18.97 -8.84
C PHE A 550 -31.15 -18.88 -8.39
N LYS A 551 -32.06 -18.53 -9.31
CA LYS A 551 -33.50 -18.44 -9.09
C LYS A 551 -34.23 -19.66 -9.61
#